data_AF-A0A950PTG8-F1
#
_entry.id   AF-A0A950PTG8-F1
#
_cell.length_a   1.000
_cell.length_b   1.000
_cell.length_c   1.000
_cell.angle_alpha   90.00
_cell.angle_beta   90.00
_cell.angle_gamma   90.00
#
_symmetry.space_group_name_H-M   'P 1'
#
loop_
_entity.id
_entity.type
_entity.pdbx_description
1 polymer ?
#
loop_
_entity_poly.entity_id
_entity_poly.type
_entity_poly.pdbx_seq_one_letter_code
_entity_poly.pdbx_strand_id
1 'polypeptide(L)'
;MRRFRSLVALSIAVAAGCNSGGTSTVPPPTSTPGKGAIKHIVILMQENRSFNNIFAGFPGATTAMSGKCKVGTKYCPKDGVVPLKAITLESSNQSGFGDDISHSHSAFEVECNPNGSNVCQLDGFNQITFGQGLYGPPAKDYPYSYIEPKETKAYWDFAKQYGLADKMFFTDTASSFIAHQIILSGTVELNDRESLTDQPSNPPWGCDAFAGTTTPVIFKSGRVSQYGPFPCFTQYGTMADLLDAAKVSWRFYVQPLHGDFSGSVWNGYDAIKKIRYGPDWKVNIRTPETKILTDVKNGALPSVSWVIPALANSDHPASGCNYGPRWITDVLNTIGTSQYWNSTAVIVIWDDWGGWYDPVPPPQTNYTSLGFRVPMFVVSPYAKTHNVSETQYEFGSILKFIEETFGLGSLNTTDATATSMSDMFDVTQSPTHYTVEARPGIRNCGANPPPAQIIKHDHGIPE
;
A
#
# COMPACT_ATOMS: atom_id res chain seq x y z
N MET A 1 39.09 -53.01 52.36
CA MET A 1 38.90 -51.69 52.99
C MET A 1 37.49 -51.20 52.69
N ARG A 2 36.79 -50.74 53.74
CA ARG A 2 35.57 -49.90 53.82
C ARG A 2 34.56 -49.91 52.64
N ARG A 3 33.39 -50.54 52.86
CA ARG A 3 32.05 -49.94 53.15
C ARG A 3 31.27 -49.56 51.88
N PHE A 4 30.24 -50.34 51.51
CA PHE A 4 28.82 -50.17 51.89
C PHE A 4 28.20 -48.84 51.38
N ARG A 5 27.31 -48.89 50.38
CA ARG A 5 25.84 -48.78 50.56
C ARG A 5 25.09 -48.73 49.23
N SER A 6 24.15 -49.67 49.10
CA SER A 6 23.03 -49.75 48.17
C SER A 6 21.99 -48.66 48.40
N LEU A 7 21.13 -48.42 47.39
CA LEU A 7 19.65 -48.23 47.44
C LEU A 7 19.21 -47.73 46.05
N VAL A 8 18.65 -48.56 45.16
CA VAL A 8 17.30 -49.17 45.11
C VAL A 8 16.20 -48.21 44.65
N ALA A 9 15.70 -48.52 43.45
CA ALA A 9 14.32 -48.52 42.94
C ALA A 9 13.41 -47.28 43.04
N LEU A 10 12.75 -46.92 41.93
CA LEU A 10 11.34 -47.30 41.73
C LEU A 10 10.91 -47.15 40.26
N SER A 11 10.00 -48.02 39.87
CA SER A 11 9.53 -48.28 38.51
C SER A 11 8.07 -47.83 38.32
N ILE A 12 7.70 -47.57 37.05
CA ILE A 12 6.36 -47.71 36.43
C ILE A 12 5.33 -46.59 36.66
N ALA A 13 4.87 -45.94 35.57
CA ALA A 13 3.49 -46.09 35.06
C ALA A 13 3.27 -45.35 33.73
N VAL A 14 2.55 -46.02 32.82
CA VAL A 14 2.09 -45.60 31.50
C VAL A 14 0.73 -44.90 31.62
N ALA A 15 0.48 -43.83 30.85
CA ALA A 15 -0.87 -43.49 30.39
C ALA A 15 -0.84 -42.62 29.13
N ALA A 16 -1.63 -43.02 28.15
CA ALA A 16 -1.86 -42.34 26.88
C ALA A 16 -2.68 -41.05 27.03
N GLY A 17 -2.47 -40.09 26.14
CA GLY A 17 -3.33 -38.94 25.94
C GLY A 17 -3.19 -38.39 24.52
N CYS A 18 -4.14 -38.73 23.65
CA CYS A 18 -4.40 -37.99 22.41
C CYS A 18 -5.02 -36.63 22.76
N ASN A 19 -4.49 -35.53 22.19
CA ASN A 19 -5.25 -34.36 21.70
C ASN A 19 -4.23 -33.35 21.13
N SER A 20 -4.24 -33.06 19.83
CA SER A 20 -5.12 -32.11 19.12
C SER A 20 -4.38 -30.80 18.84
N GLY A 21 -4.24 -30.49 17.55
CA GLY A 21 -4.05 -29.15 16.96
C GLY A 21 -3.34 -28.09 17.80
N GLY A 22 -2.03 -27.95 17.60
CA GLY A 22 -1.35 -26.70 17.92
C GLY A 22 -1.72 -25.63 16.90
N THR A 23 -2.88 -24.99 17.07
CA THR A 23 -3.10 -23.66 16.51
C THR A 23 -2.13 -22.73 17.22
N SER A 24 -1.21 -22.15 16.46
CA SER A 24 -0.36 -21.04 16.91
C SER A 24 -1.24 -19.83 17.20
N THR A 25 -1.87 -19.80 18.38
CA THR A 25 -2.53 -18.60 18.89
C THR A 25 -1.45 -17.58 19.16
N VAL A 26 -1.36 -16.55 18.32
CA VAL A 26 -0.57 -15.37 18.65
C VAL A 26 -1.10 -14.83 19.98
N PRO A 27 -0.24 -14.64 20.98
CA PRO A 27 -0.70 -14.12 22.27
C PRO A 27 -1.42 -12.80 22.05
N PRO A 28 -2.54 -12.53 22.77
CA PRO A 28 -3.11 -11.19 22.80
C PRO A 28 -2.00 -10.21 23.20
N PRO A 29 -2.00 -8.98 22.66
CA PRO A 29 -0.89 -8.04 22.82
C PRO A 29 -0.52 -7.92 24.30
N THR A 30 0.68 -8.40 24.64
CA THR A 30 1.26 -8.14 25.96
C THR A 30 1.40 -6.63 26.08
N SER A 31 0.75 -6.10 27.11
CA SER A 31 0.57 -4.70 27.40
C SER A 31 1.85 -3.88 27.33
N THR A 32 2.10 -3.28 26.17
CA THR A 32 2.42 -1.86 26.10
C THR A 32 1.42 -1.25 25.12
N PRO A 33 0.25 -0.78 25.60
CA PRO A 33 -0.68 -0.05 24.75
C PRO A 33 0.03 1.19 24.18
N GLY A 34 -0.22 1.52 22.92
CA GLY A 34 -0.10 2.90 22.48
C GLY A 34 -0.80 3.78 23.52
N LYS A 35 -0.22 4.93 23.87
CA LYS A 35 -0.69 5.76 24.99
C LYS A 35 -2.07 6.41 24.76
N GLY A 36 -2.88 5.90 23.83
CA GLY A 36 -4.14 6.47 23.38
C GLY A 36 -5.19 5.43 22.99
N ALA A 37 -6.27 5.94 22.40
CA ALA A 37 -7.49 5.19 22.08
C ALA A 37 -7.29 4.18 20.92
N ILE A 38 -6.32 4.45 20.03
CA ILE A 38 -5.94 3.59 18.90
C ILE A 38 -4.89 2.59 19.36
N LYS A 39 -5.16 1.30 19.13
CA LYS A 39 -4.28 0.15 19.45
C LYS A 39 -3.89 -0.67 18.23
N HIS A 40 -4.58 -0.47 17.12
CA HIS A 40 -4.36 -1.14 15.84
C HIS A 40 -4.29 -0.11 14.71
N ILE A 41 -3.23 -0.16 13.91
CA ILE A 41 -3.10 0.59 12.66
C ILE A 41 -3.06 -0.43 11.53
N VAL A 42 -3.97 -0.30 10.57
CA VAL A 42 -4.03 -1.17 9.38
C VAL A 42 -3.85 -0.30 8.14
N ILE A 43 -2.82 -0.58 7.36
CA ILE A 43 -2.52 0.09 6.10
C ILE A 43 -2.95 -0.84 4.97
N LEU A 44 -3.98 -0.43 4.22
CA LEU A 44 -4.42 -1.09 3.00
C LEU A 44 -3.83 -0.31 1.83
N MET A 45 -2.88 -0.89 1.09
CA MET A 45 -2.22 -0.22 -0.04
C MET A 45 -2.79 -0.76 -1.35
N GLN A 46 -3.41 0.11 -2.13
CA GLN A 46 -3.88 -0.13 -3.50
C GLN A 46 -2.84 0.36 -4.51
N GLU A 47 -3.11 0.16 -5.80
CA GLU A 47 -2.08 0.24 -6.84
C GLU A 47 -2.42 1.25 -7.94
N ASN A 48 -1.45 2.08 -8.31
CA ASN A 48 -1.28 2.83 -9.56
C ASN A 48 -2.47 3.72 -9.95
N ARG A 49 -2.85 4.65 -9.06
CA ARG A 49 -3.90 5.63 -9.32
C ARG A 49 -3.54 6.99 -8.72
N SER A 50 -3.68 8.04 -9.51
CA SER A 50 -3.60 9.42 -8.99
C SER A 50 -4.84 9.79 -8.18
N PHE A 51 -4.72 10.78 -7.30
CA PHE A 51 -5.86 11.27 -6.52
C PHE A 51 -7.01 11.69 -7.44
N ASN A 52 -6.73 12.51 -8.44
CA ASN A 52 -7.74 12.99 -9.37
C ASN A 52 -8.33 11.86 -10.25
N ASN A 53 -7.63 10.75 -10.47
CA ASN A 53 -8.21 9.60 -11.18
C ASN A 53 -9.36 8.96 -10.39
N ILE A 54 -9.25 8.81 -9.07
CA ILE A 54 -10.27 8.15 -8.23
C ILE A 54 -11.34 9.13 -7.72
N PHE A 55 -10.93 10.36 -7.40
CA PHE A 55 -11.75 11.33 -6.68
C PHE A 55 -12.05 12.61 -7.47
N ALA A 56 -11.93 12.61 -8.81
CA ALA A 56 -12.36 13.75 -9.63
C ALA A 56 -13.80 14.21 -9.28
N GLY A 57 -13.95 15.49 -8.95
CA GLY A 57 -15.24 16.07 -8.56
C GLY A 57 -15.69 15.75 -7.13
N PHE A 58 -14.85 15.15 -6.29
CA PHE A 58 -15.18 14.93 -4.88
C PHE A 58 -15.37 16.28 -4.16
N PRO A 59 -16.49 16.51 -3.45
CA PRO A 59 -16.77 17.78 -2.80
C PRO A 59 -15.71 18.18 -1.76
N GLY A 60 -15.19 19.40 -1.88
CA GLY A 60 -14.17 19.94 -0.96
C GLY A 60 -12.73 19.55 -1.28
N ALA A 61 -12.51 18.66 -2.25
CA ALA A 61 -11.17 18.30 -2.71
C ALA A 61 -10.73 19.13 -3.93
N THR A 62 -9.42 19.34 -4.06
CA THR A 62 -8.81 20.00 -5.22
C THR A 62 -8.79 19.02 -6.38
N THR A 63 -9.71 19.19 -7.33
CA THR A 63 -9.88 18.28 -8.49
C THR A 63 -10.08 19.06 -9.78
N ALA A 64 -9.87 18.40 -10.92
CA ALA A 64 -10.04 18.99 -12.24
C ALA A 64 -10.66 18.01 -13.23
N MET A 65 -11.46 18.56 -14.16
CA MET A 65 -12.08 17.83 -15.27
C MET A 65 -11.40 18.11 -16.63
N SER A 66 -10.27 18.81 -16.60
CA SER A 66 -9.38 19.03 -17.73
C SER A 66 -7.96 19.31 -17.21
N GLY A 67 -6.96 19.05 -18.04
CA GLY A 67 -5.56 19.32 -17.72
C GLY A 67 -4.84 20.05 -18.85
N LYS A 68 -3.63 20.54 -18.55
CA LYS A 68 -2.77 21.17 -19.55
C LYS A 68 -2.00 20.12 -20.34
N CYS A 69 -1.63 20.47 -21.56
CA CYS A 69 -0.60 19.76 -22.32
C CYS A 69 0.37 20.74 -22.99
N LYS A 70 1.56 20.26 -23.34
CA LYS A 70 2.59 21.05 -24.00
C LYS A 70 2.20 21.39 -25.43
N VAL A 71 1.75 22.63 -25.66
CA VAL A 71 1.33 23.14 -26.98
C VAL A 71 2.44 22.94 -28.02
N GLY A 72 2.06 22.51 -29.23
CA GLY A 72 2.98 22.23 -30.32
C GLY A 72 3.52 20.79 -30.35
N THR A 73 3.24 19.98 -29.32
CA THR A 73 3.49 18.54 -29.37
C THR A 73 2.39 17.79 -30.13
N LYS A 74 2.71 16.58 -30.60
CA LYS A 74 1.87 15.79 -31.52
C LYS A 74 0.46 15.50 -30.99
N TYR A 75 0.32 15.31 -29.68
CA TYR A 75 -0.93 14.90 -29.03
C TYR A 75 -1.58 16.01 -28.22
N CYS A 76 -1.14 17.26 -28.39
CA CYS A 76 -1.70 18.40 -27.66
C CYS A 76 -2.59 19.24 -28.58
N PRO A 77 -3.85 19.50 -28.19
CA PRO A 77 -4.71 20.47 -28.88
C PRO A 77 -4.07 21.86 -28.97
N LYS A 78 -4.53 22.67 -29.93
CA LYS A 78 -3.95 24.01 -30.19
C LYS A 78 -4.11 24.98 -29.01
N ASP A 79 -5.15 24.81 -28.21
CA ASP A 79 -5.44 25.60 -27.02
C ASP A 79 -4.71 25.09 -25.76
N GLY A 80 -4.01 23.96 -25.85
CA GLY A 80 -3.22 23.41 -24.75
C GLY A 80 -4.04 22.74 -23.64
N VAL A 81 -5.33 22.47 -23.87
CA VAL A 81 -6.22 21.89 -22.86
C VAL A 81 -6.72 20.52 -23.31
N VAL A 82 -6.61 19.53 -22.42
CA VAL A 82 -7.12 18.17 -22.62
C VAL A 82 -8.25 17.91 -21.62
N PRO A 83 -9.51 17.78 -22.08
CA PRO A 83 -10.61 17.38 -21.21
C PRO A 83 -10.39 15.97 -20.66
N LEU A 84 -10.70 15.77 -19.37
CA LEU A 84 -10.64 14.43 -18.78
C LEU A 84 -11.84 13.59 -19.23
N LYS A 85 -11.59 12.31 -19.51
CA LYS A 85 -12.60 11.35 -19.95
C LYS A 85 -12.98 10.39 -18.82
N ALA A 86 -14.28 10.11 -18.71
CA ALA A 86 -14.76 9.08 -17.81
C ALA A 86 -14.36 7.70 -18.34
N ILE A 87 -13.79 6.86 -17.46
CA ILE A 87 -13.47 5.45 -17.75
C ILE A 87 -13.98 4.55 -16.62
N THR A 88 -14.01 3.24 -16.88
CA THR A 88 -14.30 2.21 -15.88
C THR A 88 -13.03 1.76 -15.16
N LEU A 89 -13.18 1.11 -14.00
CA LEU A 89 -12.06 0.40 -13.37
C LEU A 89 -11.66 -0.87 -14.12
N GLU A 90 -12.60 -1.48 -14.85
CA GLU A 90 -12.32 -2.64 -15.70
C GLU A 90 -11.33 -2.27 -16.81
N SER A 91 -10.38 -3.16 -17.06
CA SER A 91 -9.38 -2.96 -18.11
C SER A 91 -10.03 -3.09 -19.49
N SER A 92 -9.85 -2.06 -20.30
CA SER A 92 -10.25 -2.02 -21.71
C SER A 92 -9.18 -2.56 -22.66
N ASN A 93 -8.01 -2.95 -22.12
CA ASN A 93 -6.84 -3.49 -22.82
C ASN A 93 -6.41 -2.62 -24.02
N GLN A 94 -6.30 -1.30 -23.82
CA GLN A 94 -5.95 -0.32 -24.86
C GLN A 94 -4.64 -0.61 -25.57
N SER A 95 -3.68 -1.26 -24.89
CA SER A 95 -2.29 -1.39 -25.37
C SER A 95 -1.84 -2.83 -25.68
N GLY A 96 -2.69 -3.83 -25.43
CA GLY A 96 -2.26 -5.24 -25.41
C GLY A 96 -1.47 -5.64 -24.15
N PHE A 97 -1.06 -4.67 -23.32
CA PHE A 97 -0.48 -4.85 -21.98
C PHE A 97 -1.47 -4.44 -20.87
N GLY A 98 -2.77 -4.37 -21.19
CA GLY A 98 -3.77 -3.74 -20.33
C GLY A 98 -3.81 -2.21 -20.50
N ASP A 99 -4.36 -1.54 -19.50
CA ASP A 99 -4.51 -0.08 -19.45
C ASP A 99 -3.42 0.59 -18.61
N ASP A 100 -2.32 -0.12 -18.37
CA ASP A 100 -1.21 0.32 -17.53
C ASP A 100 -0.37 1.38 -18.25
N ILE A 101 -0.29 2.57 -17.67
CA ILE A 101 0.43 3.73 -18.20
C ILE A 101 1.76 3.83 -17.45
N SER A 102 2.81 4.25 -18.14
CA SER A 102 4.11 4.43 -17.51
C SER A 102 4.04 5.35 -16.31
N HIS A 103 4.53 4.85 -15.18
CA HIS A 103 4.66 5.52 -13.89
C HIS A 103 6.08 5.33 -13.34
N SER A 104 7.05 5.25 -14.25
CA SER A 104 8.49 5.27 -13.89
C SER A 104 8.96 6.68 -13.54
N HIS A 105 10.13 6.79 -12.94
CA HIS A 105 10.80 8.08 -12.71
C HIS A 105 10.94 8.89 -14.00
N SER A 106 11.27 8.22 -15.12
CA SER A 106 11.35 8.89 -16.42
C SER A 106 9.99 9.40 -16.92
N ALA A 107 8.88 8.75 -16.55
CA ALA A 107 7.54 9.25 -16.85
C ALA A 107 7.24 10.48 -16.00
N PHE A 108 7.56 10.46 -14.70
CA PHE A 108 7.41 11.62 -13.82
C PHE A 108 8.13 12.85 -14.39
N GLU A 109 9.39 12.73 -14.83
CA GLU A 109 10.14 13.85 -15.40
C GLU A 109 9.45 14.46 -16.63
N VAL A 110 8.87 13.60 -17.49
CA VAL A 110 8.14 14.01 -18.69
C VAL A 110 6.81 14.67 -18.32
N GLU A 111 6.00 14.02 -17.49
CA GLU A 111 4.67 14.49 -17.05
C GLU A 111 4.77 15.83 -16.34
N CYS A 112 5.76 15.92 -15.44
CA CYS A 112 6.00 17.07 -14.63
C CYS A 112 6.55 18.23 -15.45
N ASN A 113 7.46 17.95 -16.39
CA ASN A 113 8.12 18.90 -17.28
C ASN A 113 8.53 20.19 -16.54
N PRO A 114 9.50 20.13 -15.61
CA PRO A 114 9.89 21.30 -14.81
C PRO A 114 10.47 22.47 -15.63
N ASN A 115 10.79 22.24 -16.92
CA ASN A 115 11.27 23.25 -17.88
C ASN A 115 12.49 24.05 -17.37
N GLY A 116 13.42 23.37 -16.69
CA GLY A 116 14.61 24.00 -16.10
C GLY A 116 14.35 24.82 -14.83
N SER A 117 13.13 24.78 -14.30
CA SER A 117 12.79 25.27 -12.95
C SER A 117 12.70 24.11 -11.95
N ASN A 118 12.36 24.40 -10.69
CA ASN A 118 12.00 23.36 -9.70
C ASN A 118 10.48 23.21 -9.54
N VAL A 119 9.70 23.74 -10.49
CA VAL A 119 8.24 23.77 -10.43
C VAL A 119 7.65 22.92 -11.54
N CYS A 120 6.85 21.95 -11.13
CA CYS A 120 6.11 21.05 -12.01
C CYS A 120 5.06 21.81 -12.84
N GLN A 121 5.12 21.70 -14.16
CA GLN A 121 4.20 22.37 -15.09
C GLN A 121 2.92 21.56 -15.37
N LEU A 122 2.97 20.25 -15.15
CA LEU A 122 1.83 19.32 -15.34
C LEU A 122 1.28 19.31 -16.77
N ASP A 123 2.14 19.44 -17.77
CA ASP A 123 1.76 19.55 -19.18
C ASP A 123 2.33 18.43 -20.06
N GLY A 124 2.92 17.40 -19.44
CA GLY A 124 3.56 16.29 -20.16
C GLY A 124 2.81 14.97 -20.16
N PHE A 125 1.68 14.84 -19.46
CA PHE A 125 0.94 13.57 -19.34
C PHE A 125 0.54 12.99 -20.70
N ASN A 126 0.36 13.80 -21.75
CA ASN A 126 0.05 13.27 -23.09
C ASN A 126 1.27 12.79 -23.90
N GLN A 127 2.47 12.84 -23.33
CA GLN A 127 3.72 12.45 -23.97
C GLN A 127 4.25 11.09 -23.53
N ILE A 128 3.68 10.50 -22.46
CA ILE A 128 4.09 9.20 -21.95
C ILE A 128 3.50 8.04 -22.76
N THR A 129 3.92 6.83 -22.43
CA THR A 129 3.54 5.59 -23.11
C THR A 129 2.78 4.65 -22.20
N PHE A 130 2.08 3.69 -22.78
CA PHE A 130 1.63 2.50 -22.04
C PHE A 130 2.81 1.61 -21.67
N GLY A 131 2.65 0.82 -20.61
CA GLY A 131 3.66 -0.09 -20.09
C GLY A 131 4.83 0.62 -19.40
N GLN A 132 5.86 -0.17 -19.10
CA GLN A 132 6.98 0.26 -18.27
C GLN A 132 7.96 1.17 -19.03
N GLY A 133 8.38 2.28 -18.41
CA GLY A 133 9.26 3.27 -19.02
C GLY A 133 8.62 3.99 -20.21
N LEU A 134 9.43 4.56 -21.11
CA LEU A 134 8.95 5.33 -22.28
C LEU A 134 9.05 4.53 -23.60
N TYR A 135 8.95 3.21 -23.52
CA TYR A 135 9.22 2.29 -24.64
C TYR A 135 7.97 1.75 -25.34
N GLY A 136 6.81 1.86 -24.68
CA GLY A 136 5.56 1.31 -25.21
C GLY A 136 4.88 2.23 -26.23
N PRO A 137 3.68 1.87 -26.68
CA PRO A 137 2.90 2.73 -27.57
C PRO A 137 2.47 4.02 -26.83
N PRO A 138 2.39 5.17 -27.53
CA PRO A 138 1.98 6.44 -26.91
C PRO A 138 0.60 6.34 -26.24
N ALA A 139 0.50 6.84 -25.01
CA ALA A 139 -0.74 6.89 -24.23
C ALA A 139 -1.68 8.02 -24.70
N LYS A 140 -1.14 9.07 -25.33
CA LYS A 140 -1.89 10.20 -25.91
C LYS A 140 -2.75 10.89 -24.83
N ASP A 141 -4.04 11.08 -25.05
CA ASP A 141 -4.95 11.71 -24.10
C ASP A 141 -5.48 10.74 -23.03
N TYR A 142 -5.13 9.46 -23.07
CA TYR A 142 -5.61 8.45 -22.11
C TYR A 142 -5.27 8.74 -20.65
N PRO A 143 -4.06 9.25 -20.30
CA PRO A 143 -3.72 9.69 -18.94
C PRO A 143 -4.68 10.75 -18.35
N TYR A 144 -5.35 11.52 -19.21
CA TYR A 144 -6.40 12.47 -18.84
C TYR A 144 -7.73 11.74 -18.73
N SER A 145 -7.82 10.83 -17.76
CA SER A 145 -9.05 10.11 -17.46
C SER A 145 -9.34 10.09 -15.97
N TYR A 146 -10.60 9.92 -15.62
CA TYR A 146 -11.07 9.69 -14.26
C TYR A 146 -12.02 8.50 -14.22
N ILE A 147 -12.00 7.79 -13.11
CA ILE A 147 -12.93 6.70 -12.84
C ILE A 147 -14.32 7.26 -12.57
N GLU A 148 -15.34 6.74 -13.23
CA GLU A 148 -16.72 7.11 -12.92
C GLU A 148 -17.01 6.88 -11.42
N PRO A 149 -17.55 7.87 -10.67
CA PRO A 149 -17.75 7.75 -9.22
C PRO A 149 -18.60 6.55 -8.77
N LYS A 150 -19.43 5.99 -9.67
CA LYS A 150 -20.23 4.80 -9.40
C LYS A 150 -19.37 3.52 -9.27
N GLU A 151 -18.20 3.47 -9.90
CA GLU A 151 -17.27 2.33 -9.86
C GLU A 151 -16.57 2.24 -8.50
N THR A 152 -16.20 3.40 -7.97
CA THR A 152 -15.49 3.58 -6.70
C THR A 152 -16.43 4.11 -5.62
N LYS A 153 -17.74 3.84 -5.73
CA LYS A 153 -18.76 4.38 -4.83
C LYS A 153 -18.42 4.10 -3.36
N ALA A 154 -17.96 2.89 -3.05
CA ALA A 154 -17.55 2.54 -1.69
C ALA A 154 -16.41 3.43 -1.16
N TYR A 155 -15.40 3.76 -1.98
CA TYR A 155 -14.34 4.69 -1.58
C TYR A 155 -14.89 6.08 -1.30
N TRP A 156 -15.81 6.56 -2.15
CA TRP A 156 -16.47 7.84 -1.96
C TRP A 156 -17.31 7.88 -0.68
N ASP A 157 -18.02 6.79 -0.37
CA ASP A 157 -18.84 6.71 0.84
C ASP A 157 -17.98 6.68 2.10
N PHE A 158 -16.90 5.87 2.12
CA PHE A 158 -15.95 5.88 3.22
C PHE A 158 -15.28 7.25 3.40
N ALA A 159 -14.80 7.86 2.32
CA ALA A 159 -14.18 9.18 2.35
C ALA A 159 -15.15 10.27 2.85
N LYS A 160 -16.43 10.22 2.45
CA LYS A 160 -17.46 11.17 2.91
C LYS A 160 -17.82 10.96 4.38
N GLN A 161 -17.91 9.71 4.82
CA GLN A 161 -18.30 9.37 6.18
C GLN A 161 -17.17 9.69 7.17
N TYR A 162 -15.94 9.42 6.78
CA TYR A 162 -14.76 9.56 7.62
C TYR A 162 -13.89 10.73 7.13
N GLY A 163 -12.63 10.49 6.78
CA GLY A 163 -11.70 11.54 6.36
C GLY A 163 -10.99 11.20 5.05
N LEU A 164 -10.87 12.19 4.17
CA LEU A 164 -10.12 12.16 2.91
C LEU A 164 -8.90 13.08 3.04
N ALA A 165 -7.74 12.65 2.53
CA ALA A 165 -6.56 13.50 2.41
C ALA A 165 -6.45 14.04 0.98
N ASP A 166 -6.66 15.36 0.81
CA ASP A 166 -6.55 16.03 -0.49
C ASP A 166 -5.10 16.22 -0.93
N LYS A 167 -4.13 16.22 0.00
CA LYS A 167 -2.72 16.48 -0.31
C LYS A 167 -1.80 15.36 0.18
N MET A 168 -2.18 14.11 -0.07
CA MET A 168 -1.28 12.96 0.07
C MET A 168 -0.44 12.79 -1.20
N PHE A 169 0.87 12.90 -1.08
CA PHE A 169 1.81 12.71 -2.18
C PHE A 169 2.59 11.41 -2.00
N PHE A 170 2.96 10.79 -3.13
CA PHE A 170 3.95 9.72 -3.07
C PHE A 170 5.30 10.30 -2.60
N THR A 171 5.99 9.64 -1.68
CA THR A 171 7.26 10.11 -1.07
C THR A 171 8.46 10.06 -2.03
N ASP A 172 8.28 9.51 -3.23
CA ASP A 172 9.29 9.51 -4.29
C ASP A 172 8.62 9.80 -5.64
N THR A 173 9.37 9.68 -6.72
CA THR A 173 8.96 9.95 -8.10
C THR A 173 9.01 8.70 -8.99
N ALA A 174 9.39 7.56 -8.42
CA ALA A 174 9.52 6.26 -9.07
C ALA A 174 8.22 5.42 -9.08
N SER A 175 8.34 4.13 -9.42
CA SER A 175 7.22 3.18 -9.50
C SER A 175 6.99 2.34 -8.24
N SER A 176 5.94 1.50 -8.28
CA SER A 176 5.45 0.61 -7.22
C SER A 176 6.51 -0.06 -6.35
N PHE A 177 7.57 -0.64 -6.93
CA PHE A 177 8.60 -1.31 -6.12
C PHE A 177 9.17 -0.37 -5.04
N ILE A 178 9.44 0.88 -5.41
CA ILE A 178 9.96 1.91 -4.51
C ILE A 178 8.91 2.31 -3.49
N ALA A 179 7.66 2.49 -3.89
CA ALA A 179 6.55 2.79 -2.99
C ALA A 179 6.40 1.74 -1.87
N HIS A 180 6.46 0.46 -2.25
CA HIS A 180 6.40 -0.68 -1.32
C HIS A 180 7.64 -0.80 -0.43
N GLN A 181 8.80 -0.24 -0.81
CA GLN A 181 9.95 -0.12 0.09
C GLN A 181 9.78 1.05 1.07
N ILE A 182 9.35 2.22 0.57
CA ILE A 182 9.28 3.44 1.37
C ILE A 182 8.21 3.34 2.46
N ILE A 183 7.06 2.72 2.19
CA ILE A 183 6.02 2.53 3.23
C ILE A 183 6.47 1.61 4.38
N LEU A 184 7.61 0.94 4.23
CA LEU A 184 8.22 0.08 5.26
C LEU A 184 9.42 0.75 5.95
N SER A 185 10.12 1.66 5.28
CA SER A 185 11.45 2.13 5.69
C SER A 185 11.59 3.64 5.75
N GLY A 186 10.68 4.38 5.13
CA GLY A 186 10.73 5.82 4.96
C GLY A 186 11.88 6.30 4.06
N THR A 187 12.68 5.40 3.48
CA THR A 187 13.77 5.73 2.57
C THR A 187 14.13 4.57 1.65
N VAL A 188 14.65 4.87 0.48
CA VAL A 188 15.36 3.91 -0.36
C VAL A 188 16.78 4.39 -0.71
N GLU A 189 17.30 5.34 0.08
CA GLU A 189 18.68 5.80 -0.04
C GLU A 189 19.64 4.67 0.31
N LEU A 190 20.60 4.40 -0.58
CA LEU A 190 21.62 3.37 -0.38
C LEU A 190 22.83 3.93 0.35
N ASN A 191 23.13 5.21 0.12
CA ASN A 191 24.23 5.97 0.71
C ASN A 191 24.04 7.48 0.46
N ASP A 192 25.06 8.27 0.79
CA ASP A 192 25.05 9.72 0.65
C ASP A 192 25.06 10.23 -0.81
N ARG A 193 25.07 9.35 -1.82
CA ARG A 193 25.19 9.71 -3.25
C ARG A 193 24.09 9.16 -4.14
N GLU A 194 23.46 8.06 -3.75
CA GLU A 194 22.49 7.36 -4.61
C GLU A 194 21.35 6.73 -3.81
N SER A 195 20.20 6.67 -4.47
CA SER A 195 18.95 6.08 -3.99
C SER A 195 18.45 5.07 -5.01
N LEU A 196 17.70 4.06 -4.57
CA LEU A 196 17.00 3.18 -5.52
C LEU A 196 15.98 4.01 -6.32
N THR A 197 15.76 3.60 -7.55
CA THR A 197 14.68 4.15 -8.38
C THR A 197 14.10 3.03 -9.24
N ASP A 198 12.82 3.17 -9.57
CA ASP A 198 12.04 2.23 -10.37
C ASP A 198 12.16 0.76 -9.91
N GLN A 199 11.68 -0.15 -10.77
CA GLN A 199 11.57 -1.57 -10.49
C GLN A 199 12.81 -2.38 -10.89
N PRO A 200 13.10 -3.51 -10.21
CA PRO A 200 14.16 -4.44 -10.61
C PRO A 200 13.99 -4.98 -12.03
N SER A 201 15.11 -5.29 -12.67
CA SER A 201 15.16 -5.68 -14.08
C SER A 201 14.42 -6.98 -14.41
N ASN A 202 14.21 -7.87 -13.43
CA ASN A 202 13.48 -9.12 -13.62
C ASN A 202 12.64 -9.46 -12.37
N PRO A 203 11.41 -9.99 -12.55
CA PRO A 203 10.65 -10.57 -11.46
C PRO A 203 11.13 -12.00 -11.10
N PRO A 204 10.78 -12.53 -9.91
CA PRO A 204 10.12 -11.82 -8.82
C PRO A 204 11.04 -10.73 -8.25
N TRP A 205 10.46 -9.65 -7.71
CA TRP A 205 11.23 -8.57 -7.10
C TRP A 205 11.53 -8.90 -5.64
N GLY A 206 12.81 -8.84 -5.27
CA GLY A 206 13.26 -9.07 -3.91
C GLY A 206 14.39 -10.09 -3.82
N CYS A 207 14.65 -10.62 -2.63
CA CYS A 207 15.76 -11.53 -2.39
C CYS A 207 15.66 -12.86 -3.15
N ASP A 208 14.46 -13.23 -3.61
CA ASP A 208 14.21 -14.41 -4.45
C ASP A 208 14.38 -14.15 -5.96
N ALA A 209 14.79 -12.94 -6.36
CA ALA A 209 15.04 -12.60 -7.75
C ALA A 209 16.12 -13.47 -8.41
N PHE A 210 16.00 -13.67 -9.73
CA PHE A 210 17.00 -14.42 -10.50
C PHE A 210 18.39 -13.77 -10.43
N ALA A 211 19.43 -14.60 -10.43
CA ALA A 211 20.81 -14.12 -10.45
C ALA A 211 21.06 -13.18 -11.63
N GLY A 212 21.75 -12.06 -11.38
CA GLY A 212 22.00 -11.01 -12.36
C GLY A 212 20.91 -9.93 -12.42
N THR A 213 19.81 -10.07 -11.66
CA THR A 213 18.84 -8.99 -11.49
C THR A 213 19.49 -7.77 -10.85
N THR A 214 19.25 -6.60 -11.41
CA THR A 214 19.69 -5.32 -10.85
C THR A 214 18.49 -4.42 -10.58
N THR A 215 18.59 -3.62 -9.52
CA THR A 215 17.65 -2.53 -9.25
C THR A 215 18.27 -1.21 -9.70
N PRO A 216 17.56 -0.40 -10.50
CA PRO A 216 18.06 0.91 -10.93
C PRO A 216 18.32 1.84 -9.74
N VAL A 217 19.23 2.80 -9.94
CA VAL A 217 19.56 3.83 -8.96
C VAL A 217 19.53 5.21 -9.60
N ILE A 218 19.14 6.20 -8.82
CA ILE A 218 19.29 7.62 -9.14
C ILE A 218 20.39 8.23 -8.28
N PHE A 219 21.31 8.95 -8.91
CA PHE A 219 22.37 9.69 -8.22
C PHE A 219 21.88 11.09 -7.82
N LYS A 220 22.45 11.70 -6.78
CA LYS A 220 22.18 13.10 -6.39
C LYS A 220 22.34 14.12 -7.52
N SER A 221 23.13 13.78 -8.54
CA SER A 221 23.25 14.56 -9.78
C SER A 221 22.00 14.56 -10.68
N GLY A 222 20.97 13.76 -10.37
CA GLY A 222 19.82 13.48 -11.22
C GLY A 222 20.05 12.37 -12.25
N ARG A 223 21.30 11.94 -12.48
CA ARG A 223 21.60 10.83 -13.39
C ARG A 223 20.97 9.53 -12.90
N VAL A 224 20.28 8.81 -13.78
CA VAL A 224 19.79 7.46 -13.53
C VAL A 224 20.76 6.41 -14.10
N SER A 225 20.96 5.31 -13.37
CA SER A 225 21.64 4.11 -13.84
C SER A 225 20.70 2.92 -13.73
N GLN A 226 20.55 2.18 -14.84
CA GLN A 226 19.78 0.93 -14.87
C GLN A 226 20.51 -0.22 -14.16
N TYR A 227 21.78 -0.03 -13.83
CA TYR A 227 22.60 -0.97 -13.08
C TYR A 227 22.76 -0.45 -11.65
N GLY A 228 22.34 -1.27 -10.71
CA GLY A 228 22.49 -1.02 -9.28
C GLY A 228 22.51 -2.35 -8.51
N PRO A 229 22.24 -2.34 -7.20
CA PRO A 229 22.35 -3.52 -6.38
C PRO A 229 21.34 -4.61 -6.78
N PHE A 230 21.65 -5.85 -6.42
CA PHE A 230 20.66 -6.93 -6.41
C PHE A 230 19.56 -6.60 -5.38
N PRO A 231 18.27 -6.87 -5.65
CA PRO A 231 17.13 -6.45 -4.81
C PRO A 231 17.01 -7.22 -3.48
N CYS A 232 18.07 -7.25 -2.68
CA CYS A 232 18.12 -7.90 -1.37
C CYS A 232 18.92 -7.04 -0.39
N PHE A 233 18.28 -6.00 0.11
CA PHE A 233 18.89 -4.84 0.73
C PHE A 233 19.22 -5.04 2.21
N THR A 234 20.28 -4.35 2.63
CA THR A 234 20.78 -4.26 4.02
C THR A 234 21.11 -2.82 4.42
N GLN A 235 20.90 -1.85 3.53
CA GLN A 235 21.40 -0.48 3.65
C GLN A 235 20.57 0.36 4.62
N TYR A 236 19.29 0.06 4.78
CA TYR A 236 18.36 0.83 5.60
C TYR A 236 17.56 -0.06 6.57
N GLY A 237 17.11 0.58 7.66
CA GLY A 237 16.16 0.01 8.61
C GLY A 237 14.74 0.03 8.08
N THR A 238 13.84 -0.62 8.81
CA THR A 238 12.41 -0.69 8.52
C THR A 238 11.62 -0.50 9.80
N MET A 239 10.35 -0.12 9.68
CA MET A 239 9.42 0.00 10.79
C MET A 239 9.33 -1.32 11.59
N ALA A 240 9.52 -2.49 10.96
CA ALA A 240 9.64 -3.76 11.65
C ALA A 240 10.71 -3.75 12.76
N ASP A 241 11.88 -3.11 12.54
CA ASP A 241 12.94 -3.05 13.57
C ASP A 241 12.49 -2.30 14.82
N LEU A 242 11.79 -1.17 14.62
CA LEU A 242 11.27 -0.35 15.71
C LEU A 242 10.17 -1.10 16.47
N LEU A 243 9.29 -1.78 15.72
CA LEU A 243 8.20 -2.57 16.28
C LEU A 243 8.73 -3.76 17.08
N ASP A 244 9.72 -4.49 16.56
CA ASP A 244 10.33 -5.62 17.25
C ASP A 244 11.09 -5.19 18.50
N ALA A 245 11.85 -4.09 18.41
CA ALA A 245 12.55 -3.51 19.57
C ALA A 245 11.57 -3.09 20.68
N ALA A 246 10.42 -2.53 20.30
CA ALA A 246 9.36 -2.13 21.22
C ALA A 246 8.41 -3.28 21.62
N LYS A 247 8.57 -4.48 21.04
CA LYS A 247 7.67 -5.64 21.19
C LYS A 247 6.22 -5.33 20.81
N VAL A 248 6.03 -4.47 19.81
CA VAL A 248 4.73 -4.15 19.23
C VAL A 248 4.45 -5.15 18.11
N SER A 249 3.34 -5.88 18.23
CA SER A 249 3.01 -6.93 17.26
C SER A 249 2.74 -6.36 15.87
N TRP A 250 3.26 -7.00 14.83
CA TRP A 250 3.03 -6.58 13.45
C TRP A 250 2.86 -7.75 12.49
N ARG A 251 2.17 -7.53 11.37
CA ARG A 251 2.09 -8.48 10.24
C ARG A 251 2.06 -7.77 8.90
N PHE A 252 2.52 -8.49 7.89
CA PHE A 252 2.45 -8.08 6.50
C PHE A 252 1.69 -9.16 5.72
N TYR A 253 0.53 -8.80 5.17
CA TYR A 253 -0.36 -9.70 4.44
C TYR A 253 -0.15 -9.47 2.95
N VAL A 254 0.21 -10.52 2.21
CA VAL A 254 0.62 -10.40 0.80
C VAL A 254 0.39 -11.71 0.03
N GLN A 255 0.44 -11.65 -1.30
CA GLN A 255 0.45 -12.84 -2.16
C GLN A 255 1.72 -13.70 -1.97
N PRO A 256 1.63 -15.03 -2.17
CA PRO A 256 2.78 -15.91 -2.05
C PRO A 256 3.80 -15.67 -3.18
N LEU A 257 5.08 -15.88 -2.87
CA LEU A 257 6.19 -15.79 -3.84
C LEU A 257 6.35 -17.04 -4.71
N HIS A 258 5.44 -18.01 -4.61
CA HIS A 258 5.46 -19.23 -5.40
C HIS A 258 4.04 -19.59 -5.84
N GLY A 259 3.86 -19.95 -7.11
CA GLY A 259 2.54 -20.25 -7.68
C GLY A 259 2.04 -19.08 -8.52
N ASP A 260 0.87 -18.54 -8.20
CA ASP A 260 0.39 -17.31 -8.83
C ASP A 260 1.19 -16.11 -8.30
N PHE A 261 2.02 -15.53 -9.16
CA PHE A 261 2.88 -14.38 -8.84
C PHE A 261 2.15 -13.04 -8.96
N SER A 262 0.85 -13.02 -9.26
CA SER A 262 0.09 -11.79 -9.52
C SER A 262 -0.02 -10.91 -8.27
N GLY A 263 0.80 -9.87 -8.19
CA GLY A 263 0.95 -9.00 -7.01
C GLY A 263 2.09 -9.41 -6.06
N SER A 264 2.81 -10.51 -6.33
CA SER A 264 3.99 -10.91 -5.53
C SER A 264 5.14 -9.90 -5.60
N VAL A 265 5.19 -9.13 -6.69
CA VAL A 265 6.13 -8.03 -6.93
C VAL A 265 5.98 -6.89 -5.91
N TRP A 266 4.82 -6.77 -5.26
CA TRP A 266 4.53 -5.79 -4.22
C TRP A 266 4.92 -6.28 -2.81
N ASN A 267 5.58 -7.43 -2.70
CA ASN A 267 6.09 -7.91 -1.42
C ASN A 267 7.36 -7.15 -1.01
N GLY A 268 7.17 -5.95 -0.44
CA GLY A 268 8.28 -5.08 -0.05
C GLY A 268 9.29 -5.76 0.89
N TYR A 269 8.83 -6.59 1.83
CA TYR A 269 9.71 -7.29 2.78
C TYR A 269 10.53 -8.43 2.15
N ASP A 270 10.18 -8.95 0.97
CA ASP A 270 11.05 -9.91 0.26
C ASP A 270 12.38 -9.25 -0.11
N ALA A 271 12.39 -7.96 -0.40
CA ALA A 271 13.61 -7.22 -0.72
C ALA A 271 14.45 -6.85 0.51
N ILE A 272 13.99 -7.12 1.73
CA ILE A 272 14.71 -6.79 2.96
C ILE A 272 15.40 -8.03 3.50
N LYS A 273 16.71 -8.15 3.29
CA LYS A 273 17.49 -9.37 3.52
C LYS A 273 17.30 -9.96 4.93
N LYS A 274 17.31 -9.10 5.94
CA LYS A 274 17.16 -9.52 7.35
C LYS A 274 15.76 -10.08 7.63
N ILE A 275 14.73 -9.56 6.98
CA ILE A 275 13.35 -10.05 7.16
C ILE A 275 13.23 -11.36 6.40
N ARG A 276 13.57 -11.37 5.10
CA ARG A 276 13.42 -12.55 4.24
C ARG A 276 14.10 -13.81 4.74
N TYR A 277 15.34 -13.67 5.23
CA TYR A 277 16.12 -14.80 5.74
C TYR A 277 16.10 -14.90 7.28
N GLY A 278 15.39 -13.99 7.94
CA GLY A 278 15.24 -13.96 9.39
C GLY A 278 14.02 -14.72 9.91
N PRO A 279 13.85 -14.76 11.24
CA PRO A 279 12.68 -15.38 11.87
C PRO A 279 11.37 -14.67 11.50
N ASP A 280 11.40 -13.36 11.29
CA ASP A 280 10.20 -12.55 11.02
C ASP A 280 9.49 -12.95 9.75
N TRP A 281 10.21 -13.48 8.74
CA TRP A 281 9.56 -14.02 7.54
C TRP A 281 8.48 -15.06 7.88
N LYS A 282 8.80 -15.98 8.79
CA LYS A 282 7.89 -17.08 9.16
C LYS A 282 6.80 -16.63 10.14
N VAL A 283 7.10 -15.62 10.95
CA VAL A 283 6.23 -15.18 12.04
C VAL A 283 5.25 -14.10 11.58
N ASN A 284 5.71 -13.14 10.79
CA ASN A 284 4.99 -11.89 10.53
C ASN A 284 4.48 -11.78 9.08
N ILE A 285 5.09 -12.47 8.11
CA ILE A 285 4.60 -12.48 6.73
C ILE A 285 3.48 -13.50 6.58
N ARG A 286 2.32 -13.05 6.12
CA ARG A 286 1.09 -13.86 5.98
C ARG A 286 0.68 -13.93 4.52
N THR A 287 0.63 -15.15 4.02
CA THR A 287 0.19 -15.45 2.65
C THR A 287 -0.97 -16.46 2.66
N PRO A 288 -1.99 -16.30 1.79
CA PRO A 288 -2.25 -15.12 0.97
C PRO A 288 -2.68 -13.90 1.81
N GLU A 289 -2.82 -12.74 1.18
CA GLU A 289 -3.22 -11.48 1.79
C GLU A 289 -4.60 -11.58 2.46
N THR A 290 -5.48 -12.44 1.94
CA THR A 290 -6.83 -12.67 2.49
C THR A 290 -6.83 -13.19 3.93
N LYS A 291 -5.68 -13.63 4.47
CA LYS A 291 -5.56 -14.03 5.88
C LYS A 291 -5.85 -12.92 6.88
N ILE A 292 -5.81 -11.64 6.47
CA ILE A 292 -6.30 -10.53 7.30
C ILE A 292 -7.74 -10.78 7.76
N LEU A 293 -8.60 -11.30 6.88
CA LEU A 293 -10.01 -11.54 7.19
C LEU A 293 -10.18 -12.61 8.26
N THR A 294 -9.37 -13.68 8.20
CA THR A 294 -9.40 -14.75 9.19
C THR A 294 -8.77 -14.33 10.52
N ASP A 295 -7.68 -13.55 10.46
CA ASP A 295 -6.97 -13.12 11.66
C ASP A 295 -7.81 -12.13 12.48
N VAL A 296 -8.54 -11.22 11.83
CA VAL A 296 -9.51 -10.34 12.51
C VAL A 296 -10.61 -11.16 13.19
N LYS A 297 -11.21 -12.12 12.49
CA LYS A 297 -12.30 -12.97 13.03
C LYS A 297 -11.85 -13.82 14.21
N ASN A 298 -10.61 -14.31 14.17
CA ASN A 298 -10.04 -15.16 15.21
C ASN A 298 -9.45 -14.38 16.40
N GLY A 299 -9.60 -13.05 16.45
CA GLY A 299 -9.02 -12.26 17.53
C GLY A 299 -7.49 -12.21 17.50
N ALA A 300 -6.91 -12.19 16.30
CA ALA A 300 -5.47 -12.17 16.06
C ALA A 300 -4.98 -10.95 15.24
N LEU A 301 -5.73 -9.84 15.17
CA LEU A 301 -5.26 -8.62 14.50
C LEU A 301 -4.07 -8.02 15.27
N PRO A 302 -2.88 -7.84 14.66
CA PRO A 302 -1.73 -7.25 15.33
C PRO A 302 -1.88 -5.73 15.47
N SER A 303 -0.97 -5.12 16.22
CA SER A 303 -0.95 -3.66 16.44
C SER A 303 -0.65 -2.87 15.17
N VAL A 304 0.21 -3.38 14.28
CA VAL A 304 0.45 -2.78 12.96
C VAL A 304 0.29 -3.83 11.87
N SER A 305 -0.54 -3.54 10.87
CA SER A 305 -0.75 -4.43 9.72
C SER A 305 -0.54 -3.67 8.42
N TRP A 306 0.27 -4.22 7.52
CA TRP A 306 0.25 -3.85 6.10
C TRP A 306 -0.49 -4.93 5.34
N VAL A 307 -1.42 -4.54 4.47
CA VAL A 307 -2.22 -5.46 3.65
C VAL A 307 -2.04 -5.06 2.20
N ILE A 308 -1.30 -5.88 1.48
CA ILE A 308 -0.97 -5.69 0.07
C ILE A 308 -1.84 -6.64 -0.76
N PRO A 309 -2.66 -6.13 -1.70
CA PRO A 309 -3.62 -6.93 -2.44
C PRO A 309 -2.93 -7.86 -3.44
N ALA A 310 -3.61 -8.92 -3.85
CA ALA A 310 -3.31 -9.53 -5.15
C ALA A 310 -3.53 -8.54 -6.28
N LEU A 311 -2.94 -8.78 -7.46
CA LEU A 311 -3.27 -8.02 -8.67
C LEU A 311 -4.78 -7.97 -8.90
N ALA A 312 -5.46 -9.11 -8.79
CA ALA A 312 -6.90 -9.19 -8.98
C ALA A 312 -7.69 -8.42 -7.91
N ASN A 313 -7.16 -8.18 -6.72
CA ASN A 313 -7.82 -7.43 -5.64
C ASN A 313 -7.32 -5.96 -5.55
N SER A 314 -6.52 -5.54 -6.52
CA SER A 314 -5.96 -4.20 -6.62
C SER A 314 -6.71 -3.34 -7.62
N ASP A 315 -6.49 -2.03 -7.55
CA ASP A 315 -6.93 -1.06 -8.55
C ASP A 315 -5.96 -0.88 -9.73
N HIS A 316 -4.90 -1.70 -9.80
CA HIS A 316 -3.92 -1.67 -10.89
C HIS A 316 -4.64 -1.72 -12.24
N PRO A 317 -4.34 -0.83 -13.21
CA PRO A 317 -5.05 -0.77 -14.51
C PRO A 317 -5.02 -2.06 -15.36
N ALA A 318 -4.12 -2.98 -15.03
CA ALA A 318 -4.00 -4.32 -15.62
C ALA A 318 -4.68 -5.46 -14.82
N SER A 319 -5.38 -5.17 -13.71
CA SER A 319 -6.06 -6.19 -12.89
C SER A 319 -7.24 -6.88 -13.60
N GLY A 320 -7.65 -6.33 -14.75
CA GLY A 320 -8.74 -6.85 -15.58
C GLY A 320 -10.11 -6.41 -15.09
N CYS A 321 -10.42 -6.63 -13.80
CA CYS A 321 -11.74 -6.44 -13.22
C CYS A 321 -11.76 -5.44 -12.05
N ASN A 322 -12.94 -4.92 -11.72
CA ASN A 322 -13.16 -3.91 -10.68
C ASN A 322 -13.25 -4.47 -9.24
N TYR A 323 -12.41 -5.44 -8.88
CA TYR A 323 -12.45 -6.08 -7.56
C TYR A 323 -11.82 -5.24 -6.44
N GLY A 324 -10.98 -4.25 -6.73
CA GLY A 324 -10.34 -3.38 -5.72
C GLY A 324 -11.31 -2.79 -4.71
N PRO A 325 -12.38 -2.07 -5.14
CA PRO A 325 -13.37 -1.52 -4.23
C PRO A 325 -14.06 -2.58 -3.38
N ARG A 326 -14.30 -3.77 -3.95
CA ARG A 326 -14.90 -4.89 -3.23
C ARG A 326 -13.97 -5.47 -2.18
N TRP A 327 -12.69 -5.63 -2.49
CA TRP A 327 -11.69 -6.11 -1.55
C TRP A 327 -11.54 -5.17 -0.35
N ILE A 328 -11.40 -3.86 -0.60
CA ILE A 328 -11.34 -2.84 0.45
C ILE A 328 -12.61 -2.85 1.32
N THR A 329 -13.80 -2.89 0.70
CA THR A 329 -15.05 -3.00 1.45
C THR A 329 -15.10 -4.27 2.31
N ASP A 330 -14.65 -5.41 1.82
CA ASP A 330 -14.66 -6.67 2.57
C ASP A 330 -13.72 -6.61 3.80
N VAL A 331 -12.53 -6.03 3.65
CA VAL A 331 -11.58 -5.85 4.77
C VAL A 331 -12.12 -4.84 5.79
N LEU A 332 -12.61 -3.69 5.34
CA LEU A 332 -13.17 -2.65 6.21
C LEU A 332 -14.41 -3.14 6.96
N ASN A 333 -15.34 -3.83 6.28
CA ASN A 333 -16.50 -4.43 6.93
C ASN A 333 -16.09 -5.48 7.96
N THR A 334 -15.07 -6.28 7.67
CA THR A 334 -14.56 -7.30 8.60
C THR A 334 -13.97 -6.67 9.86
N ILE A 335 -13.20 -5.58 9.73
CA ILE A 335 -12.64 -4.85 10.88
C ILE A 335 -13.76 -4.11 11.64
N GLY A 336 -14.60 -3.36 10.93
CA GLY A 336 -15.63 -2.49 11.51
C GLY A 336 -16.76 -3.22 12.23
N THR A 337 -16.99 -4.50 11.89
CA THR A 337 -17.97 -5.36 12.60
C THR A 337 -17.33 -6.26 13.65
N SER A 338 -16.01 -6.18 13.85
CA SER A 338 -15.29 -6.99 14.82
C SER A 338 -15.11 -6.31 16.18
N GLN A 339 -14.58 -7.07 17.15
CA GLN A 339 -14.14 -6.55 18.44
C GLN A 339 -13.04 -5.47 18.36
N TYR A 340 -12.40 -5.30 17.20
CA TYR A 340 -11.29 -4.36 17.03
C TYR A 340 -11.72 -2.94 16.67
N TRP A 341 -12.96 -2.75 16.19
CA TRP A 341 -13.43 -1.49 15.64
C TRP A 341 -13.09 -0.30 16.53
N ASN A 342 -13.47 -0.37 17.82
CA ASN A 342 -13.29 0.70 18.82
C ASN A 342 -11.83 1.08 19.13
N SER A 343 -10.84 0.45 18.48
CA SER A 343 -9.42 0.75 18.71
C SER A 343 -8.58 0.70 17.45
N THR A 344 -9.20 0.73 16.26
CA THR A 344 -8.50 0.60 14.98
C THR A 344 -8.51 1.92 14.20
N ALA A 345 -7.37 2.29 13.63
CA ALA A 345 -7.28 3.22 12.52
C ALA A 345 -6.92 2.44 11.26
N VAL A 346 -7.81 2.46 10.26
CA VAL A 346 -7.50 1.94 8.94
C VAL A 346 -7.14 3.10 8.03
N ILE A 347 -6.03 2.96 7.31
CA ILE A 347 -5.52 3.92 6.35
C ILE A 347 -5.55 3.20 5.00
N VAL A 348 -6.34 3.72 4.05
CA VAL A 348 -6.38 3.20 2.68
C VAL A 348 -5.61 4.18 1.82
N ILE A 349 -4.53 3.71 1.18
CA ILE A 349 -3.63 4.52 0.34
C ILE A 349 -3.38 3.83 -0.98
N TRP A 350 -2.87 4.57 -1.96
CA TRP A 350 -2.29 4.00 -3.18
C TRP A 350 -0.78 4.20 -3.17
N ASP A 351 -0.06 3.30 -3.82
CA ASP A 351 1.40 3.24 -3.86
C ASP A 351 2.01 4.39 -4.71
N ASP A 352 1.54 4.59 -5.93
CA ASP A 352 1.95 5.62 -6.88
C ASP A 352 0.78 6.11 -7.76
N TRP A 353 1.05 7.09 -8.63
CA TRP A 353 0.02 7.77 -9.43
C TRP A 353 -0.41 7.01 -10.69
N GLY A 354 0.29 5.93 -11.07
CA GLY A 354 -0.04 5.07 -12.21
C GLY A 354 -0.03 5.72 -13.58
N GLY A 355 0.64 6.88 -13.75
CA GLY A 355 0.67 7.62 -15.01
C GLY A 355 -0.59 8.46 -15.24
N TRP A 356 -1.50 8.54 -14.26
CA TRP A 356 -2.75 9.27 -14.39
C TRP A 356 -2.59 10.74 -14.03
N TYR A 357 -3.24 11.62 -14.80
CA TYR A 357 -3.20 13.06 -14.56
C TYR A 357 -3.67 13.44 -13.15
N ASP A 358 -2.95 14.36 -12.52
CA ASP A 358 -3.38 15.07 -11.31
C ASP A 358 -3.14 16.59 -11.48
N PRO A 359 -4.09 17.45 -11.08
CA PRO A 359 -3.97 18.90 -11.28
C PRO A 359 -3.11 19.61 -10.24
N VAL A 360 -2.67 18.93 -9.17
CA VAL A 360 -1.90 19.55 -8.09
C VAL A 360 -0.43 19.19 -8.26
N PRO A 361 0.45 20.18 -8.45
CA PRO A 361 1.87 19.90 -8.62
C PRO A 361 2.46 19.40 -7.30
N PRO A 362 3.42 18.47 -7.35
CA PRO A 362 4.25 18.16 -6.19
C PRO A 362 4.91 19.45 -5.66
N PRO A 363 5.10 19.59 -4.34
CA PRO A 363 5.67 20.81 -3.74
C PRO A 363 7.06 21.17 -4.26
N GLN A 364 7.88 20.18 -4.61
CA GLN A 364 9.23 20.35 -5.15
C GLN A 364 9.54 19.22 -6.15
N THR A 365 10.51 19.46 -7.04
CA THR A 365 10.93 18.52 -8.10
C THR A 365 12.47 18.35 -8.10
N ASN A 366 13.03 17.90 -6.98
CA ASN A 366 14.45 17.64 -6.80
C ASN A 366 14.74 16.17 -6.48
N TYR A 367 16.02 15.81 -6.29
CA TYR A 367 16.41 14.48 -5.82
C TYR A 367 15.63 14.12 -4.56
N THR A 368 15.03 12.91 -4.53
CA THR A 368 14.14 12.41 -3.45
C THR A 368 12.99 13.36 -3.12
N SER A 369 12.40 14.02 -4.13
CA SER A 369 11.22 14.85 -3.94
C SER A 369 9.94 14.01 -3.87
N LEU A 370 8.90 14.63 -3.31
CA LEU A 370 7.53 14.12 -3.43
C LEU A 370 7.12 14.02 -4.90
N GLY A 371 6.51 12.90 -5.27
CA GLY A 371 5.86 12.68 -6.55
C GLY A 371 4.44 13.22 -6.59
N PHE A 372 3.65 12.79 -7.57
CA PHE A 372 2.26 13.23 -7.71
C PHE A 372 1.37 12.77 -6.55
N ARG A 373 0.20 13.42 -6.43
CA ARG A 373 -0.78 13.02 -5.42
C ARG A 373 -1.32 11.62 -5.69
N VAL A 374 -1.40 10.85 -4.63
CA VAL A 374 -2.06 9.54 -4.58
C VAL A 374 -3.27 9.62 -3.66
N PRO A 375 -4.34 8.84 -3.89
CA PRO A 375 -5.47 8.84 -3.00
C PRO A 375 -5.10 8.33 -1.60
N MET A 376 -5.65 8.95 -0.57
CA MET A 376 -5.66 8.42 0.79
C MET A 376 -6.93 8.81 1.52
N PHE A 377 -7.57 7.84 2.17
CA PHE A 377 -8.65 8.09 3.13
C PHE A 377 -8.49 7.22 4.37
N VAL A 378 -9.08 7.65 5.48
CA VAL A 378 -9.01 6.95 6.77
C VAL A 378 -10.39 6.44 7.18
N VAL A 379 -10.43 5.31 7.86
CA VAL A 379 -11.65 4.71 8.42
C VAL A 379 -11.36 4.31 9.87
N SER A 380 -12.04 4.95 10.81
CA SER A 380 -11.81 4.74 12.24
C SER A 380 -12.99 5.26 13.05
N PRO A 381 -13.30 4.69 14.23
CA PRO A 381 -14.23 5.31 15.17
C PRO A 381 -13.77 6.70 15.64
N TYR A 382 -12.48 7.01 15.48
CA TYR A 382 -11.84 8.27 15.87
C TYR A 382 -11.54 9.20 14.69
N ALA A 383 -11.88 8.83 13.45
CA ALA A 383 -11.67 9.72 12.32
C ALA A 383 -12.58 10.94 12.45
N LYS A 384 -12.07 12.12 12.11
CA LYS A 384 -12.90 13.33 12.01
C LYS A 384 -13.85 13.15 10.83
N THR A 385 -15.16 13.17 11.11
CA THR A 385 -16.18 12.92 10.11
C THR A 385 -16.32 14.09 9.14
N HIS A 386 -16.63 13.79 7.88
CA HIS A 386 -16.82 14.78 6.81
C HIS A 386 -15.61 15.71 6.59
N ASN A 387 -14.40 15.20 6.85
CA ASN A 387 -13.18 16.01 6.80
C ASN A 387 -12.41 15.75 5.50
N VAL A 388 -12.21 16.80 4.70
CA VAL A 388 -11.21 16.81 3.63
C VAL A 388 -9.99 17.55 4.16
N SER A 389 -8.93 16.82 4.52
CA SER A 389 -7.70 17.40 5.05
C SER A 389 -6.85 17.94 3.89
N GLU A 390 -6.53 19.22 3.96
CA GLU A 390 -5.60 19.89 3.06
C GLU A 390 -4.14 19.85 3.55
N THR A 391 -3.88 19.15 4.65
CA THR A 391 -2.52 18.94 5.18
C THR A 391 -1.70 18.16 4.15
N GLN A 392 -0.47 18.61 3.90
CA GLN A 392 0.46 17.88 3.05
C GLN A 392 0.95 16.63 3.79
N TYR A 393 0.60 15.48 3.26
CA TYR A 393 1.07 14.17 3.72
C TYR A 393 1.92 13.49 2.68
N GLU A 394 2.67 12.52 3.16
CA GLU A 394 3.46 11.59 2.38
C GLU A 394 3.53 10.24 3.11
N PHE A 395 4.25 9.24 2.61
CA PHE A 395 4.30 7.92 3.24
C PHE A 395 4.98 7.99 4.60
N GLY A 396 5.97 8.87 4.76
CA GLY A 396 6.57 9.23 6.04
C GLY A 396 5.55 9.72 7.09
N SER A 397 4.44 10.35 6.67
CA SER A 397 3.37 10.79 7.59
C SER A 397 2.69 9.62 8.30
N ILE A 398 2.56 8.49 7.60
CA ILE A 398 1.97 7.25 8.14
C ILE A 398 2.96 6.60 9.10
N LEU A 399 4.25 6.55 8.73
CA LEU A 399 5.31 6.03 9.59
C LEU A 399 5.40 6.82 10.89
N LYS A 400 5.44 8.15 10.80
CA LYS A 400 5.42 9.05 11.97
C LYS A 400 4.21 8.83 12.85
N PHE A 401 3.03 8.63 12.26
CA PHE A 401 1.82 8.33 13.04
C PHE A 401 1.89 6.98 13.77
N ILE A 402 2.52 5.96 13.19
CA ILE A 402 2.81 4.70 13.89
C ILE A 402 3.76 4.94 15.06
N GLU A 403 4.84 5.69 14.83
CA GLU A 403 5.83 6.03 15.85
C GLU A 403 5.19 6.76 17.04
N GLU A 404 4.40 7.79 16.77
CA GLU A 404 3.68 8.57 17.79
C GLU A 404 2.65 7.72 18.54
N THR A 405 1.89 6.88 17.82
CA THR A 405 0.83 6.04 18.41
C THR A 405 1.41 5.02 19.39
N PHE A 406 2.49 4.34 19.01
CA PHE A 406 3.10 3.27 19.81
C PHE A 406 4.29 3.73 20.67
N GLY A 407 4.65 5.02 20.62
CA GLY A 407 5.75 5.58 21.38
C GLY A 407 7.11 5.01 20.97
N LEU A 408 7.31 4.82 19.66
CA LEU A 408 8.54 4.30 19.09
C LEU A 408 9.62 5.40 19.01
N GLY A 409 10.85 4.99 18.69
CA GLY A 409 11.83 5.93 18.14
C GLY A 409 11.47 6.35 16.72
N SER A 410 12.37 7.07 16.06
CA SER A 410 12.23 7.46 14.65
C SER A 410 13.15 6.61 13.77
N LEU A 411 12.72 6.33 12.53
CA LEU A 411 13.59 5.75 11.50
C LEU A 411 14.68 6.73 11.05
N ASN A 412 14.51 8.03 11.32
CA ASN A 412 15.38 9.14 10.93
C ASN A 412 15.48 9.30 9.40
N THR A 413 14.35 9.11 8.73
CA THR A 413 14.18 9.22 7.28
C THR A 413 13.10 10.26 6.96
N THR A 414 12.18 9.98 6.03
CA THR A 414 11.06 10.87 5.70
C THR A 414 10.10 11.06 6.88
N ASP A 415 9.99 10.08 7.78
CA ASP A 415 9.24 10.15 9.05
C ASP A 415 9.69 11.33 9.94
N ALA A 416 10.97 11.69 9.94
CA ALA A 416 11.50 12.76 10.77
C ALA A 416 10.99 14.14 10.34
N THR A 417 10.78 14.34 9.03
CA THR A 417 10.37 15.62 8.44
C THR A 417 8.88 15.69 8.10
N ALA A 418 8.23 14.54 7.87
CA ALA A 418 6.83 14.49 7.49
C ALA A 418 5.90 15.05 8.59
N THR A 419 4.77 15.60 8.15
CA THR A 419 3.67 15.96 9.07
C THR A 419 2.95 14.68 9.48
N SER A 420 2.69 14.49 10.78
CA SER A 420 1.89 13.35 11.25
C SER A 420 0.45 13.46 10.77
N MET A 421 -0.18 12.32 10.45
CA MET A 421 -1.62 12.28 10.10
C MET A 421 -2.57 12.33 11.31
N SER A 422 -2.06 12.70 12.49
CA SER A 422 -2.85 12.80 13.71
C SER A 422 -4.01 13.81 13.61
N ASP A 423 -3.94 14.84 12.77
CA ASP A 423 -5.05 15.78 12.56
C ASP A 423 -6.25 15.16 11.85
N MET A 424 -6.12 14.00 11.21
CA MET A 424 -7.26 13.26 10.66
C MET A 424 -8.08 12.54 11.74
N PHE A 425 -7.56 12.47 12.97
CA PHE A 425 -8.19 11.77 14.08
C PHE A 425 -8.49 12.73 15.25
N ASP A 426 -9.63 12.50 15.89
CA ASP A 426 -9.93 13.03 17.23
C ASP A 426 -10.04 11.85 18.18
N VAL A 427 -8.96 11.57 18.92
CA VAL A 427 -8.90 10.47 19.89
C VAL A 427 -9.54 10.81 21.23
N THR A 428 -10.06 12.03 21.40
CA THR A 428 -10.79 12.46 22.60
C THR A 428 -12.29 12.21 22.48
N GLN A 429 -12.80 12.00 21.26
CA GLN A 429 -14.20 11.67 21.03
C GLN A 429 -14.55 10.24 21.50
N SER A 430 -15.84 10.01 21.75
CA SER A 430 -16.35 8.66 21.97
C SER A 430 -16.32 7.87 20.66
N PRO A 431 -15.96 6.57 20.67
CA PRO A 431 -15.90 5.77 19.45
C PRO A 431 -17.21 5.83 18.66
N THR A 432 -17.16 6.26 17.40
CA THR A 432 -18.33 6.26 16.53
C THR A 432 -18.72 4.83 16.14
N HIS A 433 -20.00 4.60 15.83
CA HIS A 433 -20.46 3.29 15.34
C HIS A 433 -20.02 3.06 13.89
N TYR A 434 -19.62 1.83 13.59
CA TYR A 434 -19.37 1.42 12.22
C TYR A 434 -20.69 1.21 11.46
N THR A 435 -20.77 1.74 10.25
CA THR A 435 -21.86 1.47 9.31
C THR A 435 -21.34 0.52 8.24
N VAL A 436 -21.99 -0.63 8.09
CA VAL A 436 -21.61 -1.62 7.07
C VAL A 436 -21.84 -1.04 5.68
N GLU A 437 -20.79 -1.01 4.87
CA GLU A 437 -20.86 -0.54 3.48
C GLU A 437 -21.34 -1.67 2.57
N ALA A 438 -22.18 -1.33 1.59
CA ALA A 438 -22.69 -2.31 0.65
C ALA A 438 -21.54 -2.84 -0.22
N ARG A 439 -21.42 -4.16 -0.31
CA ARG A 439 -20.37 -4.80 -1.11
C ARG A 439 -20.54 -4.44 -2.60
N PRO A 440 -19.56 -3.77 -3.25
CA PRO A 440 -19.65 -3.39 -4.65
C PRO A 440 -19.92 -4.58 -5.59
N GLY A 441 -20.77 -4.33 -6.59
CA GLY A 441 -21.04 -5.27 -7.68
C GLY A 441 -19.85 -5.39 -8.63
N ILE A 442 -19.62 -6.60 -9.13
CA ILE A 442 -18.59 -6.88 -10.15
C ILE A 442 -19.29 -6.91 -11.51
N ARG A 443 -18.73 -6.26 -12.52
CA ARG A 443 -19.27 -6.28 -13.88
C ARG A 443 -18.34 -7.05 -14.82
N ASN A 444 -18.95 -7.78 -15.75
CA ASN A 444 -18.37 -8.41 -16.95
C ASN A 444 -16.97 -9.04 -16.83
N CYS A 445 -16.64 -9.66 -15.70
CA CYS A 445 -15.51 -10.58 -15.63
C CYS A 445 -15.87 -11.87 -16.36
N GLY A 446 -15.24 -12.13 -17.51
CA GLY A 446 -15.28 -13.46 -18.14
C GLY A 446 -15.02 -14.55 -17.09
N ALA A 447 -15.78 -15.64 -17.15
CA ALA A 447 -15.90 -16.64 -16.09
C ALA A 447 -14.54 -17.19 -15.60
N ASN A 448 -13.97 -16.56 -14.57
CA ASN A 448 -13.09 -17.14 -13.55
C ASN A 448 -12.80 -16.05 -12.50
N PRO A 449 -13.68 -15.86 -11.51
CA PRO A 449 -13.27 -15.13 -10.32
C PRO A 449 -12.06 -15.86 -9.68
N PRO A 450 -11.07 -15.15 -9.10
CA PRO A 450 -10.17 -15.80 -8.15
C PRO A 450 -11.05 -16.47 -7.08
N PRO A 451 -10.68 -17.67 -6.57
CA PRO A 451 -11.56 -18.43 -5.71
C PRO A 451 -11.89 -17.59 -4.46
N ALA A 452 -13.07 -16.97 -4.49
CA ALA A 452 -13.74 -16.53 -3.30
C ALA A 452 -13.91 -17.80 -2.47
N GLN A 453 -13.11 -17.97 -1.44
CA GLN A 453 -13.47 -18.89 -0.38
C GLN A 453 -14.77 -18.35 0.21
N ILE A 454 -15.86 -18.89 -0.31
CA ILE A 454 -17.20 -18.76 0.23
C ILE A 454 -17.06 -19.18 1.68
N ILE A 455 -17.03 -18.19 2.57
CA ILE A 455 -17.33 -18.41 3.96
C ILE A 455 -18.78 -18.86 3.97
N LYS A 456 -18.98 -20.18 3.96
CA LYS A 456 -20.27 -20.76 4.28
C LYS A 456 -20.58 -20.28 5.69
N HIS A 457 -21.55 -19.40 5.80
CA HIS A 457 -22.21 -19.15 7.07
C HIS A 457 -22.94 -20.44 7.43
N ASP A 458 -22.31 -21.27 8.27
CA ASP A 458 -23.00 -22.36 8.96
C ASP A 458 -23.99 -21.73 9.95
N HIS A 459 -25.19 -21.46 9.47
CA HIS A 459 -26.36 -21.39 10.33
C HIS A 459 -26.86 -22.81 10.53
N GLY A 460 -26.42 -23.43 11.62
CA GLY A 460 -27.06 -24.62 12.14
C GLY A 460 -28.49 -24.28 12.61
N ILE A 461 -29.46 -25.03 12.10
CA ILE A 461 -30.72 -25.32 12.81
C ILE A 461 -30.94 -26.83 12.70
N PRO A 462 -31.20 -27.53 13.81
CA PRO A 462 -31.26 -28.99 13.86
C PRO A 462 -32.65 -29.51 13.47
N GLU A 463 -32.68 -30.63 12.76
CA GLU A 463 -33.49 -31.83 13.05
C GLU A 463 -32.96 -33.04 12.27
#